data_AF-A0A2E6X5M0-F1
#
_entry.id   AF-A0A2E6X5M0-F1
#
_cell.length_a   1.000
_cell.length_b   1.000
_cell.length_c   1.000
_cell.angle_alpha   90.00
_cell.angle_beta   90.00
_cell.angle_gamma   90.00
#
_symmetry.space_group_name_H-M   'P 1'
#
loop_
_entity.id
_entity.type
_entity.pdbx_description
1 polymer ?
#
loop_
_entity_poly.entity_id
_entity_poly.type
_entity_poly.pdbx_seq_one_letter_code
_entity_poly.pdbx_strand_id
1 'polypeptide(L)'
;MYKKYFEDRVFAAPVFEGLSALGVSGRQIASILRVSSASVSKWKTGRSILTDENLVFLSLMLGNEIIAVQEGHNTSPAWAYIGVAKSKLEEQEMLNRDISPIAVWKGVRKYRLRWNAEKNTSDFISKR
;
A
#
# COMPACT_ATOMS: atom_id res chain seq x y z
N MET A 1 12.97 -2.24 -23.23
CA MET A 1 13.93 -1.20 -22.79
C MET A 1 13.68 -0.88 -21.32
N TYR A 2 13.94 -1.82 -20.40
CA TYR A 2 13.59 -1.73 -18.96
C TYR A 2 14.80 -1.76 -18.01
N LYS A 3 16.02 -1.79 -18.56
CA LYS A 3 17.24 -2.07 -17.80
C LYS A 3 17.84 -0.84 -17.08
N LYS A 4 17.52 0.38 -17.52
CA LYS A 4 18.30 1.58 -17.15
C LYS A 4 17.88 2.29 -15.86
N TYR A 5 16.73 1.96 -15.27
CA TYR A 5 16.27 2.56 -14.01
C TYR A 5 16.52 1.70 -12.77
N PHE A 6 17.04 0.48 -12.94
CA PHE A 6 17.11 -0.52 -11.88
C PHE A 6 18.49 -0.69 -11.24
N GLU A 7 19.56 -0.15 -11.84
CA GLU A 7 20.92 -0.48 -11.39
C GLU A 7 21.40 0.28 -10.14
N ASP A 8 20.74 1.36 -9.71
CA ASP A 8 21.26 2.19 -8.60
C ASP A 8 20.28 2.58 -7.47
N ARG A 9 19.05 2.06 -7.42
CA ARG A 9 18.10 2.44 -6.34
C ARG A 9 17.81 1.30 -5.37
N VAL A 10 18.61 1.29 -4.30
CA VAL A 10 18.39 0.61 -3.02
C VAL A 10 17.22 1.25 -2.23
N PHE A 11 16.18 1.77 -2.90
CA PHE A 11 15.09 2.46 -2.23
C PHE A 11 13.83 1.61 -2.22
N ALA A 12 13.31 1.38 -1.01
CA ALA A 12 11.98 0.83 -0.81
C ALA A 12 10.96 1.65 -1.63
N ALA A 13 9.95 1.00 -2.20
CA ALA A 13 8.86 1.73 -2.83
C ALA A 13 8.26 2.74 -1.84
N PRO A 14 8.09 4.03 -2.21
CA PRO A 14 7.61 5.10 -1.30
C PRO A 14 6.36 4.73 -0.50
N VAL A 15 5.49 3.90 -1.10
CA VAL A 15 4.29 3.37 -0.46
C VAL A 15 4.54 2.70 0.90
N PHE A 16 5.67 2.01 1.10
CA PHE A 16 5.98 1.36 2.36
C PHE A 16 6.30 2.37 3.47
N GLU A 17 6.94 3.48 3.14
CA GLU A 17 7.22 4.57 4.09
C GLU A 17 5.93 5.27 4.49
N GLY A 18 5.07 5.61 3.51
CA GLY A 18 3.78 6.24 3.78
C GLY A 18 2.87 5.37 4.65
N LEU A 19 2.79 4.07 4.36
CA LEU A 19 2.03 3.11 5.18
C LEU A 19 2.60 2.99 6.60
N SER A 20 3.93 2.92 6.72
CA SER A 20 4.59 2.88 8.02
C SER A 20 4.36 4.15 8.83
N ALA A 21 4.30 5.32 8.19
CA ALA A 21 4.01 6.60 8.82
C ALA A 21 2.60 6.65 9.43
N LEU A 22 1.65 5.92 8.85
CA LEU A 22 0.30 5.74 9.37
C LEU A 22 0.15 4.52 10.31
N GLY A 23 1.25 3.91 10.71
CA GLY A 23 1.26 2.78 11.65
C GLY A 23 0.94 1.41 11.03
N VAL A 24 0.84 1.32 9.71
CA VAL A 24 0.61 0.05 9.01
C VAL A 24 1.91 -0.75 8.97
N SER A 25 1.95 -1.82 9.76
CA SER A 25 3.12 -2.67 9.92
C SER A 25 3.35 -3.60 8.72
N GLY A 26 4.60 -4.03 8.53
CA GLY A 26 4.94 -5.04 7.51
C GLY A 26 4.22 -6.38 7.74
N ARG A 27 3.87 -6.72 8.98
CA ARG A 27 3.07 -7.90 9.32
C ARG A 27 1.63 -7.77 8.81
N GLN A 28 1.00 -6.61 9.00
CA GLN A 28 -0.33 -6.32 8.44
C GLN A 28 -0.30 -6.40 6.91
N ILE A 29 0.71 -5.79 6.27
CA ILE A 29 0.90 -5.87 4.82
C ILE A 29 1.01 -7.34 4.36
N ALA A 30 1.83 -8.13 5.05
CA ALA A 30 2.03 -9.56 4.74
C ALA A 30 0.72 -10.34 4.85
N SER A 31 -0.06 -10.09 5.90
CA SER A 31 -1.37 -10.72 6.12
C SER A 31 -2.36 -10.36 5.02
N ILE A 32 -2.47 -9.07 4.69
CA ILE A 32 -3.39 -8.56 3.66
C ILE A 32 -3.04 -9.13 2.28
N LEU A 33 -1.76 -9.15 1.93
CA LEU A 33 -1.29 -9.66 0.64
C LEU A 33 -1.18 -11.20 0.59
N ARG A 34 -1.41 -11.89 1.72
CA ARG A 34 -1.22 -13.35 1.89
C ARG A 34 0.17 -13.82 1.47
N VAL A 35 1.19 -13.11 1.93
CA VAL A 35 2.60 -13.44 1.70
C VAL A 35 3.34 -13.58 3.02
N SER A 36 4.57 -14.10 2.97
CA SER A 36 5.41 -14.15 4.16
C SER A 36 5.88 -12.74 4.57
N SER A 37 6.08 -12.52 5.87
CA SER A 37 6.70 -11.27 6.35
C SER A 37 8.12 -11.08 5.80
N ALA A 38 8.82 -12.17 5.51
CA ALA A 38 10.13 -12.14 4.86
C ALA A 38 10.06 -11.57 3.43
N SER A 39 9.00 -11.88 2.67
CA SER A 39 8.76 -11.29 1.34
C SER A 39 8.61 -9.77 1.43
N VAL A 40 7.80 -9.28 2.38
CA VAL A 40 7.64 -7.84 2.63
C VAL A 40 8.97 -7.19 3.01
N SER A 41 9.75 -7.84 3.88
CA SER A 41 11.08 -7.34 4.26
C SER A 41 12.03 -7.25 3.06
N LYS A 42 12.00 -8.22 2.15
CA LYS A 42 12.83 -8.20 0.93
C LYS A 42 12.41 -7.07 -0.02
N TRP A 43 11.10 -6.81 -0.17
CA TRP A 43 10.61 -5.67 -0.94
C TRP A 43 11.03 -4.33 -0.33
N LYS A 44 10.87 -4.17 1.00
CA LYS A 44 11.29 -2.95 1.71
C LYS A 44 12.79 -2.68 1.65
N THR A 45 13.61 -3.70 1.44
CA THR A 45 15.07 -3.56 1.39
C THR A 45 15.62 -3.58 -0.04
N GLY A 46 14.75 -3.59 -1.05
CA GLY A 46 15.15 -3.70 -2.45
C GLY A 46 15.75 -5.06 -2.84
N ARG A 47 15.76 -6.04 -1.92
CA ARG A 47 16.30 -7.39 -2.16
C ARG A 47 15.42 -8.25 -3.07
N SER A 48 14.18 -7.83 -3.32
CA SER A 48 13.31 -8.44 -4.32
C SER A 48 12.38 -7.41 -4.92
N ILE A 49 11.96 -7.66 -6.16
CA ILE A 49 11.01 -6.80 -6.88
C ILE A 49 9.59 -7.08 -6.37
N LEU A 50 8.86 -6.01 -6.10
CA LEU A 50 7.42 -6.05 -5.87
C LEU A 50 6.71 -5.99 -7.22
N THR A 51 5.69 -6.82 -7.42
CA THR A 51 4.93 -6.79 -8.68
C THR A 51 4.14 -5.49 -8.81
N ASP A 52 4.01 -4.98 -10.03
CA ASP A 52 3.24 -3.77 -10.33
C ASP A 52 1.79 -3.84 -9.80
N GLU A 53 1.15 -5.00 -9.89
CA GLU A 53 -0.18 -5.23 -9.31
C GLU A 53 -0.20 -4.96 -7.80
N ASN A 54 0.81 -5.44 -7.07
CA ASN A 54 0.90 -5.23 -5.63
C ASN A 54 1.29 -3.78 -5.29
N LEU A 55 2.08 -3.11 -6.13
CA LEU A 55 2.36 -1.67 -5.99
C LEU A 55 1.07 -0.85 -6.09
N VAL A 56 0.25 -1.11 -7.10
CA VAL A 56 -1.05 -0.44 -7.27
C VAL A 56 -1.97 -0.73 -6.08
N PHE A 57 -2.05 -2.00 -5.66
CA PHE A 57 -2.83 -2.38 -4.47
C PHE A 57 -2.41 -1.61 -3.21
N LEU A 58 -1.11 -1.54 -2.93
CA LEU A 58 -0.59 -0.85 -1.75
C LEU A 58 -0.79 0.67 -1.85
N SER A 59 -0.73 1.24 -3.05
CA SER A 59 -0.98 2.67 -3.28
C SER A 59 -2.42 3.03 -2.92
N LEU A 60 -3.38 2.22 -3.36
CA LEU A 60 -4.80 2.38 -3.02
C LEU A 60 -5.03 2.21 -1.51
N MET A 61 -4.34 1.25 -0.89
CA MET A 61 -4.39 1.06 0.55
C MET A 61 -3.87 2.28 1.30
N LEU A 62 -2.75 2.87 0.87
CA LEU A 62 -2.22 4.10 1.47
C LEU A 62 -3.21 5.26 1.34
N GLY A 63 -3.81 5.46 0.16
CA GLY A 63 -4.85 6.47 -0.04
C GLY A 63 -6.04 6.28 0.90
N ASN A 64 -6.47 5.04 1.12
CA ASN A 64 -7.54 4.73 2.06
C ASN A 64 -7.19 5.04 3.51
N GLU A 65 -5.98 4.70 3.96
CA GLU A 65 -5.53 5.01 5.32
C GLU A 65 -5.44 6.53 5.54
N ILE A 66 -5.01 7.30 4.53
CA ILE A 66 -5.02 8.77 4.57
C ILE A 66 -6.46 9.27 4.77
N ILE A 67 -7.43 8.78 3.99
CA ILE A 67 -8.84 9.17 4.11
C ILE A 67 -9.36 8.83 5.52
N ALA A 68 -9.09 7.62 6.02
CA ALA A 68 -9.52 7.19 7.34
C ALA A 68 -8.96 8.09 8.47
N VAL A 69 -7.70 8.53 8.36
CA VAL A 69 -7.11 9.49 9.31
C VAL A 69 -7.78 10.86 9.20
N GLN A 70 -8.08 11.35 7.98
CA GLN A 70 -8.75 12.64 7.77
C GLN A 70 -10.18 12.67 8.32
N GLU A 71 -10.89 11.55 8.21
CA GLU A 71 -12.27 11.39 8.70
C GLU A 71 -12.34 11.13 10.22
N GLY A 72 -11.19 11.07 10.91
CA GLY A 72 -11.13 10.84 12.35
C GLY A 72 -11.40 9.38 12.76
N HIS A 73 -11.40 8.44 11.82
CA HIS A 73 -11.55 7.00 12.09
C HIS A 73 -10.29 6.39 12.73
N ASN A 74 -9.18 7.13 12.80
CA ASN A 74 -7.95 6.72 13.46
C ASN A 74 -7.66 7.62 14.67
N THR A 75 -7.64 7.04 15.88
CA THR A 75 -7.37 7.72 17.16
C THR A 75 -5.87 7.79 17.53
N SER A 76 -5.00 7.49 16.56
CA SER A 76 -3.55 7.30 16.71
C SER A 76 -2.75 8.61 16.50
N PRO A 77 -1.47 8.72 16.93
CA PRO A 77 -0.56 9.79 16.50
C PRO A 77 -0.38 9.92 14.98
N ALA A 78 -1.02 9.08 14.17
CA ALA A 78 -1.01 9.08 12.71
C ALA A 78 -1.33 10.45 12.08
N TRP A 79 -2.14 11.29 12.73
CA TRP A 79 -2.43 12.65 12.24
C TRP A 79 -1.15 13.49 12.07
N ALA A 80 -0.17 13.34 12.97
CA ALA A 80 1.09 14.07 12.94
C ALA A 80 1.95 13.68 11.72
N TYR A 81 1.69 12.51 11.14
CA TYR A 81 2.46 11.93 10.05
C TYR A 81 1.67 11.90 8.72
N ILE A 82 0.46 12.47 8.67
CA ILE A 82 -0.37 12.47 7.46
C ILE A 82 0.31 13.20 6.29
N GLY A 83 1.08 14.26 6.57
CA GLY A 83 1.86 14.97 5.56
C GLY A 83 2.90 14.08 4.88
N VAL A 84 3.58 13.23 5.65
CA VAL A 84 4.52 12.24 5.13
C VAL A 84 3.80 11.23 4.26
N ALA A 85 2.66 10.70 4.72
CA ALA A 85 1.88 9.74 3.96
C ALA A 85 1.40 10.29 2.62
N LYS A 86 0.91 11.53 2.58
CA LYS A 86 0.49 12.22 1.35
C LYS A 86 1.64 12.42 0.37
N SER A 87 2.77 12.95 0.85
CA SER A 87 3.97 13.13 0.03
C SER A 87 4.46 11.80 -0.57
N LYS A 88 4.43 10.71 0.21
CA LYS A 88 4.81 9.38 -0.27
C LYS A 88 3.82 8.77 -1.25
N LEU A 89 2.53 9.08 -1.11
CA LEU A 89 1.53 8.68 -2.10
C LEU A 89 1.76 9.42 -3.43
N GLU A 90 2.01 10.73 -3.41
CA GLU A 90 2.32 11.51 -4.61
C GLU A 90 3.59 11.00 -5.32
N GLU A 91 4.66 10.72 -4.57
CA GLU A 91 5.87 10.07 -5.09
C GLU A 91 5.55 8.74 -5.77
N GLN A 92 4.74 7.89 -5.11
CA GLN A 92 4.35 6.60 -5.65
C GLN A 92 3.46 6.73 -6.90
N GLU A 93 2.55 7.71 -6.96
CA GLU A 93 1.69 7.96 -8.12
C GLU A 93 2.50 8.36 -9.35
N MET A 94 3.57 9.15 -9.17
CA MET A 94 4.52 9.44 -10.25
C MET A 94 5.18 8.17 -10.78
N LEU A 95 5.60 7.27 -9.89
CA LEU A 95 6.18 5.97 -10.29
C LEU A 95 5.14 5.06 -10.95
N ASN A 96 3.87 5.14 -10.54
CA ASN A 96 2.80 4.31 -11.08
C ASN A 96 2.39 4.72 -12.51
N ARG A 97 2.83 5.88 -13.03
CA ARG A 97 2.50 6.34 -14.40
C ARG A 97 3.01 5.40 -15.49
N ASP A 98 4.08 4.68 -15.21
CA ASP A 98 4.70 3.74 -16.15
C ASP A 98 4.16 2.30 -16.01
N ILE A 99 3.22 2.07 -15.08
CA ILE A 99 2.62 0.74 -14.87
C ILE A 99 1.67 0.41 -16.01
N SER A 100 1.76 -0.83 -16.52
CA SER A 100 0.85 -1.34 -17.54
C SER A 100 -0.62 -1.24 -17.09
N PRO A 101 -1.55 -0.83 -17.95
CA PRO A 101 -2.99 -0.79 -17.64
C PRO A 101 -3.55 -2.11 -17.11
N ILE A 102 -3.01 -3.25 -17.55
CA ILE A 102 -3.42 -4.58 -17.08
C ILE A 102 -3.05 -4.77 -15.60
N ALA A 103 -1.85 -4.34 -15.21
CA ALA A 103 -1.41 -4.41 -13.82
C ALA A 103 -2.22 -3.46 -12.93
N VAL A 104 -2.55 -2.26 -13.42
CA VAL A 104 -3.48 -1.34 -12.74
C VAL A 104 -4.83 -2.02 -12.49
N TRP A 105 -5.43 -2.60 -13.52
CA TRP A 105 -6.71 -3.29 -13.39
C TRP A 105 -6.66 -4.43 -12.36
N LYS A 106 -5.60 -5.26 -12.40
CA LYS A 106 -5.43 -6.35 -11.42
C LYS A 106 -5.30 -5.81 -10.00
N GLY A 107 -4.51 -4.76 -9.79
CA GLY A 107 -4.29 -4.14 -8.47
C GLY A 107 -5.59 -3.55 -7.90
N VAL A 108 -6.33 -2.82 -8.74
CA VAL A 108 -7.65 -2.27 -8.39
C VAL A 108 -8.64 -3.38 -8.06
N ARG A 109 -8.69 -4.46 -8.87
CA ARG A 109 -9.57 -5.61 -8.61
C ARG A 109 -9.25 -6.25 -7.26
N LYS A 110 -7.97 -6.47 -6.97
CA LYS A 110 -7.50 -7.02 -5.69
C LYS A 110 -7.91 -6.13 -4.51
N TYR A 111 -7.75 -4.81 -4.65
CA TYR A 111 -8.18 -3.84 -3.64
C TYR A 111 -9.68 -3.91 -3.38
N ARG A 112 -10.51 -3.90 -4.44
CA ARG A 112 -11.97 -4.01 -4.33
C ARG A 112 -12.42 -5.28 -3.62
N LEU A 113 -11.79 -6.42 -3.90
CA LEU A 113 -12.11 -7.69 -3.24
C LEU A 113 -11.86 -7.61 -1.73
N ARG A 114 -10.73 -7.03 -1.31
CA ARG A 114 -10.41 -6.78 0.10
C ARG A 114 -11.43 -5.84 0.75
N TRP A 115 -11.67 -4.70 0.13
CA TRP A 115 -12.62 -3.68 0.61
C TRP A 115 -14.02 -4.24 0.86
N ASN A 116 -14.52 -5.04 -0.10
CA ASN A 116 -15.83 -5.68 0.04
C ASN A 116 -15.85 -6.72 1.17
N ALA A 117 -14.76 -7.48 1.36
CA ALA A 117 -14.67 -8.45 2.45
C ALA A 117 -14.69 -7.78 3.84
N GLU A 118 -14.04 -6.62 3.99
CA GLU A 118 -14.03 -5.84 5.23
C GLU A 118 -15.41 -5.26 5.55
N LYS A 119 -16.10 -4.71 4.53
CA LYS A 119 -17.48 -4.21 4.69
C LYS A 119 -18.44 -5.31 5.10
N ASN A 120 -18.42 -6.45 4.41
CA ASN A 120 -19.29 -7.59 4.73
C ASN A 120 -19.06 -8.13 6.15
N THR A 121 -17.82 -8.09 6.64
CA THR A 121 -17.48 -8.51 8.01
C THR A 121 -18.01 -7.51 9.03
N SER A 122 -17.87 -6.21 8.76
CA SER A 122 -18.36 -5.13 9.63
C SER A 122 -19.90 -5.15 9.76
N ASP A 123 -20.60 -5.36 8.63
CA ASP A 123 -22.07 -5.47 8.59
C ASP A 123 -22.60 -6.70 9.34
N PHE A 124 -21.80 -7.77 9.41
CA PHE A 124 -22.17 -8.96 10.18
C PHE A 124 -22.02 -8.74 11.68
N ILE A 125 -20.96 -8.04 12.11
CA ILE A 125 -20.70 -7.75 13.52
C ILE A 125 -21.74 -6.75 14.06
N SER A 126 -22.14 -5.74 13.28
CA SER A 126 -23.11 -4.72 13.72
C SER A 126 -24.56 -5.22 13.85
N LYS A 127 -24.88 -6.40 13.29
CA LYS A 127 -26.22 -7.02 13.34
C LYS A 127 -26.38 -8.07 14.45
N ARG A 128 -25.34 -8.32 15.25
CA ARG A 128 -25.40 -9.17 16.45
C ARG A 128 -25.55 -8.31 17.70
#